data_AF-A0A2V7TPC8-F1
#
_entry.id   AF-A0A2V7TPC8-F1
#
_cell.length_a   1.000
_cell.length_b   1.000
_cell.length_c   1.000
_cell.angle_alpha   90.00
_cell.angle_beta   90.00
_cell.angle_gamma   90.00
#
_symmetry.space_group_name_H-M   'P 1'
#
loop_
_entity.id
_entity.type
_entity.pdbx_description
1 polymer ?
#
loop_
_entity_poly.entity_id
_entity_poly.type
_entity_poly.pdbx_seq_one_letter_code
_entity_poly.pdbx_strand_id
1 'polypeptide(L)'
;MIVTRALGGAAALAFVLVVATGEGVAQAPDNTRAPDVYRIGPEDTLLISVWKNEAITKTVPVRPDGMISLPLVQDVQAAGLTPMELRDALTKKLSEFMPSPEVSVIVTEVRSFKV
;
A
#
# COMPACT_ATOMS: atom_id res chain seq x y z
N MET A 1 -71.61 -15.20 -18.70
CA MET A 1 -72.24 -14.84 -19.98
C MET A 1 -72.14 -13.33 -20.13
N ILE A 2 -71.18 -12.88 -20.96
CA ILE A 2 -71.20 -11.71 -21.88
C ILE A 2 -71.77 -10.38 -21.30
N VAL A 3 -71.07 -9.24 -21.25
CA VAL A 3 -70.65 -8.45 -22.42
C VAL A 3 -69.74 -7.29 -21.97
N THR A 4 -68.59 -7.21 -22.65
CA THR A 4 -67.71 -6.08 -22.92
C THR A 4 -68.42 -4.82 -23.42
N ARG A 5 -68.09 -3.63 -22.88
CA ARG A 5 -68.17 -2.36 -23.64
C ARG A 5 -66.97 -1.47 -23.32
N ALA A 6 -66.08 -1.36 -24.30
CA ALA A 6 -65.21 -0.20 -24.49
C ALA A 6 -66.05 0.98 -25.02
N LEU A 7 -65.61 2.23 -24.77
CA LEU A 7 -65.26 3.23 -25.79
C LEU A 7 -65.26 4.67 -25.22
N GLY A 8 -64.17 5.42 -25.47
CA GLY A 8 -64.13 6.89 -25.54
C GLY A 8 -63.99 7.61 -24.20
N GLY A 9 -63.08 8.55 -23.98
CA GLY A 9 -62.21 9.33 -24.84
C GLY A 9 -61.70 10.53 -24.02
N ALA A 10 -61.01 11.45 -24.69
CA ALA A 10 -60.50 12.74 -24.20
C ALA A 10 -59.10 12.72 -23.55
N ALA A 11 -58.18 13.22 -24.36
CA ALA A 11 -56.89 13.77 -24.02
C ALA A 11 -56.93 14.74 -22.84
N ALA A 12 -55.94 14.63 -21.96
CA ALA A 12 -55.42 15.77 -21.20
C ALA A 12 -53.91 15.55 -21.00
N LEU A 13 -53.12 16.39 -21.66
CA LEU A 13 -51.71 16.60 -21.35
C LEU A 13 -51.61 17.04 -19.89
N ALA A 14 -50.95 16.24 -19.05
CA ALA A 14 -50.50 16.67 -17.73
C ALA A 14 -49.04 16.24 -17.55
N PHE A 15 -48.17 17.23 -17.68
CA PHE A 15 -46.75 17.19 -17.35
C PHE A 15 -46.63 16.85 -15.86
N VAL A 16 -46.31 15.60 -15.51
CA VAL A 16 -45.97 15.25 -14.13
C VAL A 16 -44.49 15.52 -13.93
N LEU A 17 -44.23 16.60 -13.18
CA LEU A 17 -42.93 17.04 -12.71
C LEU A 17 -42.31 15.94 -11.83
N VAL A 18 -41.29 15.24 -12.35
CA VAL A 18 -40.41 14.40 -11.53
C VAL A 18 -39.55 15.34 -10.70
N VAL A 19 -39.94 15.58 -9.45
CA VAL A 19 -39.06 16.15 -8.44
C VAL A 19 -38.30 14.99 -7.80
N ALA A 20 -37.17 14.64 -8.41
CA ALA A 20 -36.16 13.82 -7.77
C ALA A 20 -35.40 14.74 -6.79
N THR A 21 -35.87 14.81 -5.54
CA THR A 21 -35.06 15.32 -4.42
C THR A 21 -33.98 14.27 -4.14
N GLY A 22 -32.92 14.32 -4.92
CA GLY A 22 -31.63 13.74 -4.54
C GLY A 22 -31.03 14.59 -3.45
N GLU A 23 -31.39 14.31 -2.19
CA GLU A 23 -30.56 14.74 -1.06
C GLU A 23 -29.27 13.93 -1.12
N GLY A 24 -28.27 14.52 -1.78
CA GLY A 24 -26.90 14.09 -1.71
C GLY A 24 -26.44 14.14 -0.27
N VAL A 25 -26.42 12.98 0.39
CA VAL A 25 -25.65 12.76 1.60
C VAL A 25 -24.19 13.07 1.27
N ALA A 26 -23.76 14.28 1.60
CA ALA A 26 -22.37 14.66 1.59
C ALA A 26 -21.66 13.74 2.59
N GLN A 27 -21.01 12.70 2.06
CA GLN A 27 -20.14 11.83 2.83
C GLN A 27 -19.00 12.72 3.35
N ALA A 28 -19.00 12.98 4.66
CA ALA A 28 -17.84 13.53 5.34
C ALA A 28 -16.63 12.64 4.99
N PRO A 29 -15.42 13.21 4.76
CA PRO A 29 -14.26 12.39 4.47
C PRO A 29 -14.07 11.41 5.64
N ASP A 30 -14.22 10.12 5.33
CA ASP A 30 -13.92 9.03 6.25
C ASP A 30 -12.40 9.05 6.49
N ASN A 31 -11.98 9.86 7.45
CA ASN A 31 -10.61 9.96 7.91
C ASN A 31 -10.23 8.79 8.85
N THR A 32 -11.01 7.72 8.85
CA THR A 32 -10.70 6.47 9.58
C THR A 32 -9.79 5.56 8.77
N ARG A 33 -9.06 6.09 7.78
CA ARG A 33 -7.97 5.35 7.12
C ARG A 33 -6.87 5.17 8.17
N ALA A 34 -6.73 3.93 8.66
CA ALA A 34 -5.56 3.54 9.45
C ALA A 34 -4.30 4.05 8.74
N PRO A 35 -3.28 4.55 9.47
CA PRO A 35 -2.08 5.07 8.84
C PRO A 35 -1.53 4.02 7.88
N ASP A 36 -1.37 4.40 6.62
CA ASP A 36 -0.77 3.52 5.61
C ASP A 36 0.61 3.11 6.12
N VAL A 37 0.75 1.82 6.46
CA VAL A 37 2.00 1.28 6.98
C VAL A 37 3.02 1.39 5.87
N TYR A 38 4.08 2.15 6.11
CA TYR A 38 5.14 2.33 5.13
C TYR A 38 5.75 0.98 4.74
N ARG A 39 5.74 0.72 3.43
CA ARG A 39 6.39 -0.42 2.81
C ARG A 39 7.51 0.10 1.94
N ILE A 40 8.65 -0.56 2.05
CA ILE A 40 9.82 -0.29 1.23
C ILE A 40 9.42 -0.55 -0.22
N GLY A 41 9.78 0.36 -1.12
CA GLY A 41 9.59 0.19 -2.54
C GLY A 41 10.91 0.20 -3.32
N PRO A 42 10.83 -0.03 -4.64
CA PRO A 42 11.98 0.08 -5.53
C PRO A 42 12.50 1.53 -5.56
N GLU A 43 13.81 1.68 -5.69
CA GLU A 43 14.54 2.96 -5.68
C GLU A 43 14.64 3.66 -4.31
N ASP A 44 14.06 3.11 -3.25
CA ASP A 44 14.31 3.59 -1.89
C ASP A 44 15.77 3.37 -1.50
N THR A 45 16.30 4.24 -0.64
CA THR A 45 17.66 4.07 -0.12
C THR A 45 17.60 3.66 1.34
N LEU A 46 18.24 2.53 1.66
CA LEU A 46 18.26 1.95 2.99
C LEU A 46 19.68 1.94 3.54
N LEU A 47 19.85 2.41 4.78
CA LEU A 47 21.04 2.17 5.57
C LEU A 47 20.84 0.90 6.38
N ILE A 48 21.63 -0.13 6.06
CA ILE A 48 21.69 -1.36 6.81
C ILE A 48 22.89 -1.28 7.75
N SER A 49 22.63 -1.21 9.05
CA SER A 49 23.67 -1.17 10.08
C SER A 49 23.70 -2.48 10.84
N VAL A 50 24.90 -3.04 11.00
CA VAL A 50 25.13 -4.27 11.76
C VAL A 50 26.05 -3.94 12.93
N TRP A 51 25.60 -4.26 14.15
CA TRP A 51 26.33 -3.94 15.37
C TRP A 51 27.76 -4.50 15.36
N LYS A 52 28.74 -3.66 15.70
CA LYS A 52 30.18 -3.99 15.70
C LYS A 52 30.72 -4.52 14.37
N ASN A 53 30.01 -4.31 13.26
CA ASN A 53 30.45 -4.75 11.95
C ASN A 53 30.28 -3.66 10.88
N GLU A 54 31.29 -2.80 10.78
CA GLU A 54 31.35 -1.72 9.78
C GLU A 54 31.58 -2.24 8.36
N ALA A 55 32.14 -3.45 8.20
CA ALA A 55 32.37 -4.03 6.89
C ALA A 55 31.06 -4.41 6.17
N ILE A 56 30.03 -4.78 6.93
CA ILE A 56 28.69 -5.09 6.41
C ILE A 56 27.78 -3.86 6.43
N THR A 57 28.04 -2.90 7.33
CA THR A 57 27.24 -1.68 7.43
C THR A 57 27.36 -0.84 6.15
N LYS A 58 26.27 -0.77 5.38
CA LYS A 58 26.24 -0.11 4.07
C LYS A 58 24.90 0.55 3.81
N THR A 59 24.97 1.70 3.15
CA THR A 59 23.83 2.32 2.49
C THR A 59 23.67 1.69 1.12
N VAL A 60 22.53 1.05 0.87
CA VAL A 60 22.24 0.34 -0.37
C VAL A 60 20.89 0.81 -0.94
N PRO A 61 20.79 1.05 -2.25
CA PRO A 61 19.51 1.30 -2.90
C PRO A 61 18.74 -0.01 -3.08
N VAL A 62 17.41 0.07 -3.00
CA VAL A 62 16.51 -1.01 -3.40
C VAL A 62 16.48 -1.02 -4.92
N ARG A 63 16.90 -2.12 -5.51
CA ARG A 63 16.98 -2.28 -6.96
C ARG A 63 15.55 -2.32 -7.57
N PRO A 64 15.40 -2.11 -8.90
CA PRO A 64 14.11 -2.16 -9.58
C PRO A 64 13.36 -3.49 -9.44
N ASP A 65 14.08 -4.59 -9.20
CA ASP A 65 13.52 -5.92 -8.89
C ASP A 65 13.04 -6.05 -7.43
N GLY A 66 13.20 -5.02 -6.60
CA GLY A 66 12.78 -5.00 -5.21
C GLY A 66 13.75 -5.67 -4.23
N MET A 67 14.94 -6.03 -4.70
CA MET A 67 15.99 -6.65 -3.91
C MET A 67 17.00 -5.62 -3.43
N ILE A 68 17.64 -5.89 -2.29
CA ILE A 68 18.87 -5.23 -1.86
C ILE A 68 20.03 -6.21 -1.90
N SER A 69 21.22 -5.71 -2.23
CA SER A 69 22.43 -6.52 -2.28
C SER A 69 23.36 -6.14 -1.12
N LEU A 70 23.70 -7.11 -0.27
CA LEU A 70 24.57 -6.93 0.89
C LEU A 70 25.71 -7.97 0.89
N PRO A 71 26.85 -7.66 1.53
CA PRO A 71 27.88 -8.65 1.79
C PRO A 71 27.34 -9.86 2.58
N LEU A 72 27.87 -11.06 2.32
CA LEU A 72 27.49 -12.36 2.92
C LEU A 72 26.12 -12.90 2.48
N VAL A 73 25.06 -12.11 2.62
CA VAL A 73 23.68 -12.56 2.34
C VAL A 73 23.22 -12.33 0.90
N GLN A 74 24.08 -11.73 0.06
CA GLN A 74 23.83 -11.43 -1.34
C GLN A 74 22.52 -10.67 -1.52
N ASP A 75 21.55 -11.25 -2.23
CA ASP A 75 20.28 -10.61 -2.54
C ASP A 75 19.19 -10.99 -1.51
N VAL A 76 18.49 -9.96 -1.04
CA VAL A 76 17.38 -10.07 -0.07
C VAL A 76 16.19 -9.25 -0.55
N GLN A 77 15.01 -9.84 -0.55
CA GLN A 77 13.76 -9.16 -0.89
C GLN A 77 13.48 -8.07 0.14
N ALA A 78 13.39 -6.82 -0.31
CA ALA A 78 13.10 -5.66 0.51
C ALA A 78 11.77 -5.01 0.13
N ALA A 79 11.45 -4.96 -1.16
CA ALA A 79 10.21 -4.34 -1.62
C ALA A 79 8.98 -5.08 -1.09
N GLY A 80 7.98 -4.30 -0.66
CA GLY A 80 6.75 -4.80 -0.06
C GLY A 80 6.86 -5.09 1.45
N LEU A 81 8.08 -5.18 1.99
CA LEU A 81 8.31 -5.35 3.42
C LEU A 81 8.34 -4.00 4.14
N THR A 82 7.95 -4.03 5.41
CA THR A 82 8.27 -2.96 6.35
C THR A 82 9.76 -3.03 6.76
N PRO A 83 10.35 -1.93 7.24
CA PRO A 83 11.71 -1.95 7.77
C PRO A 83 11.90 -2.97 8.90
N MET A 84 10.87 -3.21 9.70
CA MET A 84 10.90 -4.22 10.78
C MET A 84 10.95 -5.64 10.22
N GLU A 85 10.10 -5.96 9.24
CA GLU A 85 10.11 -7.28 8.60
C GLU A 85 11.42 -7.55 7.86
N LEU A 86 11.96 -6.54 7.17
CA LEU A 86 13.26 -6.66 6.51
C LEU A 86 14.40 -6.89 7.51
N ARG A 87 14.38 -6.18 8.64
CA ARG A 87 15.34 -6.39 9.73
C ARG A 87 15.33 -7.84 10.20
N ASP A 88 14.14 -8.37 10.51
CA ASP A 88 14.02 -9.73 11.03
C ASP A 88 14.47 -10.77 9.98
N ALA A 89 14.16 -10.55 8.70
CA ALA A 89 14.65 -11.38 7.59
C ALA A 89 16.19 -11.34 7.47
N LEU A 90 16.81 -10.17 7.59
CA LEU A 90 18.25 -9.99 7.56
C LEU A 90 18.94 -10.63 8.77
N THR A 91 18.39 -10.45 9.97
CA THR A 91 18.89 -11.08 11.20
C THR A 91 18.89 -12.60 11.04
N LYS A 92 17.82 -13.19 10.51
CA LYS A 92 17.74 -14.64 10.29
C LYS A 92 18.81 -15.13 9.30
N LYS A 93 18.98 -14.46 8.16
CA LYS A 93 20.00 -14.84 7.16
C LYS A 93 21.43 -14.65 7.67
N LEU A 94 21.70 -13.54 8.38
CA LEU A 94 23.03 -13.26 8.93
C LEU A 94 23.41 -14.21 10.07
N SER A 95 22.43 -14.83 10.75
CA SER A 95 22.69 -15.78 11.84
C SER A 95 23.41 -17.04 11.38
N GLU A 96 23.40 -17.35 10.08
CA GLU A 96 24.16 -18.46 9.49
C GLU A 96 25.66 -18.15 9.37
N PHE A 97 26.03 -16.86 9.34
CA PHE A 97 27.41 -16.40 9.15
C PHE A 97 28.04 -15.85 10.43
N MET A 98 27.23 -15.40 11.39
CA MET A 98 27.71 -14.86 12.65
C MET A 98 26.75 -15.15 13.81
N PRO A 99 27.28 -15.35 15.03
CA PRO A 99 26.45 -15.55 16.20
C PRO A 99 25.79 -14.22 16.62
N SER A 100 24.46 -14.26 16.80
CA SER A 100 23.65 -13.14 17.31
C SER A 100 23.85 -11.80 16.58
N PRO A 101 23.56 -11.72 15.26
CA PRO A 101 23.64 -10.46 14.53
C PRO A 101 22.56 -9.48 14.97
N GLU A 102 22.97 -8.29 15.41
CA GLU A 102 22.04 -7.19 15.66
C GLU A 102 22.03 -6.26 14.44
N VAL A 103 20.88 -6.19 13.78
CA VAL A 103 20.68 -5.45 12.52
C VAL A 103 19.72 -4.31 12.77
N SER A 104 20.03 -3.14 12.21
CA SER A 104 19.15 -1.98 12.13
C SER A 104 18.93 -1.60 10.67
N VAL A 105 17.69 -1.37 10.31
CA VAL A 105 17.27 -0.95 8.96
C VAL A 105 16.71 0.45 9.08
N ILE A 106 17.37 1.40 8.42
CA ILE A 106 16.99 2.81 8.45
C ILE A 106 16.69 3.24 7.03
N VAL A 107 15.51 3.81 6.81
CA VAL A 107 15.14 4.36 5.50
C VAL A 107 15.75 5.76 5.42
N THR A 108 16.77 5.94 4.58
CA THR A 108 17.46 7.23 4.45
C THR A 108 16.80 8.12 3.42
N GLU A 109 16.24 7.53 2.36
CA GLU A 109 15.54 8.27 1.32
C GLU A 109 14.36 7.47 0.79
N VAL A 110 13.19 8.11 0.76
CA VAL A 110 11.95 7.53 0.23
C VAL A 110 11.73 8.08 -1.17
N ARG A 111 11.88 7.25 -2.19
CA ARG A 111 11.65 7.59 -3.59
C ARG A 111 10.42 6.89 -4.18
N SER A 112 9.99 5.78 -3.58
CA SER A 112 8.90 4.97 -4.11
C SER A 112 7.51 5.53 -3.81
N PHE A 113 7.38 6.34 -2.75
CA PHE A 113 6.09 6.89 -2.34
C PHE A 113 5.75 8.14 -3.17
N LYS A 114 4.95 7.97 -4.23
CA LYS A 114 4.37 9.09 -4.99
C LYS A 114 3.08 9.54 -4.32
N VAL A 115 3.07 10.82 -3.91
CA VAL A 115 1.88 11.56 -3.46
C VAL A 115 0.95 11.91 -4.61
#